data_AF-A0A3L6JQS4-F1
#
_entry.id   AF-A0A3L6JQS4-F1
#
_cell.length_a   1.000
_cell.length_b   1.000
_cell.length_c   1.000
_cell.angle_alpha   90.00
_cell.angle_beta   90.00
_cell.angle_gamma   90.00
#
_symmetry.space_group_name_H-M   'P 1'
#
loop_
_entity.id
_entity.type
_entity.pdbx_description
1 polymer ?
#
loop_
_entity_poly.entity_id
_entity_poly.type
_entity_poly.pdbx_seq_one_letter_code
_entity_poly.pdbx_strand_id
1 'polypeptide(L)'
;MGQLIGTLVGMITAFVICFIVLTFGSLMPEALIPASVVGDFLSRPDLELRFAIVGTVLYPSALGGQSLAALLGMGAGNSTVLMFLAWGTGGLVAGLLARGLIQGILAAVFSAIFGAVLIWLLIFFVQTTDVSALFGTASMLILQAAFEGCIYPGIAAVIGGILGGAITRQR
;
A
#
# COMPACT_ATOMS: atom_id res chain seq x y z
N MET A 1 4.01 8.85 21.53
CA MET A 1 4.15 9.69 20.32
C MET A 1 4.91 8.99 19.20
N GLY A 2 5.99 8.23 19.47
CA GLY A 2 6.78 7.54 18.43
C GLY A 2 5.98 6.59 17.53
N GLN A 3 5.05 5.80 18.09
CA GLN A 3 4.22 4.87 17.32
C GLN A 3 3.37 5.58 16.24
N LEU A 4 2.67 6.67 16.60
CA LEU A 4 1.82 7.42 15.66
C LEU A 4 2.65 7.99 14.50
N ILE A 5 3.80 8.58 14.83
CA ILE A 5 4.73 9.13 13.83
C ILE A 5 5.25 8.00 12.94
N GLY A 6 5.66 6.87 13.53
CA GLY A 6 6.10 5.69 12.78
C GLY A 6 5.03 5.15 11.83
N THR A 7 3.78 5.08 12.27
CA THR A 7 2.65 4.67 11.42
C THR A 7 2.49 5.57 10.21
N LEU A 8 2.46 6.89 10.41
CA LEU A 8 2.27 7.84 9.31
C LEU A 8 3.46 7.85 8.35
N VAL A 9 4.68 7.89 8.88
CA VAL A 9 5.89 7.93 8.05
C VAL A 9 6.11 6.61 7.33
N GLY A 10 5.85 5.47 7.97
CA GLY A 10 5.92 4.16 7.32
C GLY A 10 4.96 4.04 6.14
N MET A 11 3.75 4.58 6.29
CA MET A 11 2.74 4.59 5.24
C MET A 11 3.22 5.45 4.08
N ILE A 12 3.62 6.69 4.35
CA ILE A 12 4.15 7.60 3.32
C ILE A 12 5.35 6.97 2.62
N THR A 13 6.24 6.32 3.37
CA THR A 13 7.43 5.65 2.81
C THR A 13 7.04 4.55 1.83
N ALA A 14 6.10 3.67 2.18
CA ALA A 14 5.64 2.61 1.28
C ALA A 14 5.05 3.18 -0.03
N PHE A 15 4.22 4.23 0.09
CA PHE A 15 3.64 4.92 -1.07
C PHE A 15 4.69 5.57 -1.96
N VAL A 16 5.63 6.31 -1.36
CA VAL A 16 6.69 7.02 -2.09
C VAL A 16 7.61 6.02 -2.79
N ILE A 17 7.98 4.90 -2.15
CA ILE A 17 8.80 3.86 -2.77
C ILE A 17 8.08 3.29 -3.99
N CYS A 18 6.81 2.88 -3.84
CA CYS A 18 6.06 2.33 -4.96
C CYS A 18 5.91 3.34 -6.10
N PHE A 19 5.63 4.60 -5.78
CA PHE A 19 5.46 5.67 -6.76
C PHE A 19 6.77 5.94 -7.54
N ILE A 20 7.89 6.06 -6.83
CA ILE A 20 9.22 6.26 -7.46
C ILE A 20 9.53 5.07 -8.36
N VAL A 21 9.33 3.85 -7.87
CA VAL A 21 9.62 2.64 -8.61
C VAL A 21 8.78 2.54 -9.89
N LEU A 22 7.48 2.88 -9.85
CA LEU A 22 6.63 2.92 -11.05
C LEU A 22 7.02 4.06 -12.01
N THR A 23 7.47 5.21 -11.48
CA THR A 23 7.95 6.33 -12.30
C THR A 23 9.18 5.94 -13.14
N PHE A 24 10.08 5.14 -12.57
CA PHE A 24 11.28 4.63 -13.26
C PHE A 24 11.11 3.18 -13.77
N GLY A 25 9.89 2.65 -13.74
CA GLY A 25 9.63 1.23 -13.99
C GLY A 25 9.94 0.79 -15.42
N SER A 26 9.99 1.74 -16.38
CA SER A 26 10.33 1.45 -17.79
C SER A 26 11.79 1.01 -17.97
N LEU A 27 12.64 1.27 -16.97
CA LEU A 27 14.04 0.87 -16.95
C LEU A 27 14.26 -0.45 -16.19
N MET A 28 13.21 -1.03 -15.61
CA MET A 28 13.30 -2.20 -14.74
C MET A 28 12.91 -3.50 -15.47
N PRO A 29 13.43 -4.67 -15.03
CA PRO A 29 13.05 -5.95 -15.60
C PRO A 29 11.57 -6.28 -15.36
N GLU A 30 10.92 -6.91 -16.34
CA GLU A 30 9.51 -7.31 -16.28
C GLU A 30 9.20 -8.30 -15.13
N ALA A 31 10.21 -9.07 -14.70
CA ALA A 31 10.10 -9.96 -13.55
C ALA A 31 9.88 -9.22 -12.21
N LEU A 32 10.24 -7.93 -12.13
CA LEU A 32 10.06 -7.11 -10.93
C LEU A 32 8.72 -6.37 -10.96
N ILE A 33 8.36 -5.83 -12.14
CA ILE A 33 7.11 -5.08 -12.37
C ILE A 33 6.63 -5.40 -13.79
N PRO A 34 5.37 -5.84 -13.96
CA PRO A 34 4.83 -6.06 -15.30
C PRO A 34 4.81 -4.75 -16.10
N ALA A 35 5.26 -4.80 -17.36
CA ALA A 35 5.32 -3.63 -18.23
C ALA A 35 3.95 -2.99 -18.47
N SER A 36 2.87 -3.78 -18.41
CA SER A 36 1.49 -3.28 -18.49
C SER A 36 1.15 -2.30 -17.36
N VAL A 37 1.65 -2.53 -16.15
CA VAL A 37 1.39 -1.67 -14.98
C VAL A 37 2.12 -0.35 -15.10
N VAL A 38 3.38 -0.41 -15.57
CA VAL A 38 4.19 0.77 -15.82
C VAL A 38 3.57 1.59 -16.96
N GLY A 39 3.11 0.94 -18.02
CA GLY A 39 2.39 1.58 -19.12
C GLY A 39 1.09 2.25 -18.65
N ASP A 40 0.28 1.55 -17.86
CA ASP A 40 -0.93 2.10 -17.23
C ASP A 40 -0.58 3.31 -16.36
N PHE A 41 0.48 3.25 -15.56
CA PHE A 41 0.89 4.35 -14.68
C PHE A 41 1.37 5.58 -15.47
N LEU A 42 2.25 5.38 -16.45
CA LEU A 42 2.86 6.47 -17.23
C LEU A 42 1.89 7.11 -18.21
N SER A 43 0.88 6.37 -18.69
CA SER A 43 -0.13 6.88 -19.62
C SER A 43 -1.17 7.80 -18.98
N ARG A 44 -1.29 7.82 -17.64
CA ARG A 44 -2.22 8.71 -16.93
C ARG A 44 -1.54 10.04 -16.59
N PRO A 45 -2.12 11.20 -16.98
CA PRO A 45 -1.62 12.50 -16.56
C PRO A 45 -2.07 12.86 -15.14
N ASP A 46 -3.22 12.34 -14.70
CA ASP A 46 -3.84 12.68 -13.42
C ASP A 46 -3.17 11.98 -12.24
N LEU A 47 -2.90 12.72 -11.17
CA LEU A 47 -2.19 12.24 -9.99
C LEU A 47 -3.05 11.22 -9.22
N GLU A 48 -4.36 11.45 -9.17
CA GLU A 48 -5.33 10.60 -8.47
C GLU A 48 -5.38 9.20 -9.10
N LEU A 49 -5.39 9.12 -10.43
CA LEU A 49 -5.36 7.85 -11.16
C LEU A 49 -4.02 7.13 -10.98
N ARG A 50 -2.91 7.86 -10.94
CA ARG A 50 -1.59 7.28 -10.62
C ARG A 50 -1.55 6.69 -9.21
N PHE A 51 -2.12 7.38 -8.22
CA PHE A 51 -2.22 6.85 -6.86
C PHE A 51 -3.19 5.66 -6.76
N ALA A 52 -4.26 5.62 -7.55
CA ALA A 52 -5.12 4.44 -7.63
C ALA A 52 -4.33 3.22 -8.13
N ILE A 53 -3.50 3.37 -9.17
CA ILE A 53 -2.62 2.30 -9.68
C ILE A 53 -1.62 1.86 -8.60
N VAL A 54 -0.98 2.81 -7.90
CA VAL A 54 -0.11 2.50 -6.75
C VAL A 54 -0.87 1.69 -5.70
N GLY A 55 -2.12 2.03 -5.40
CA GLY A 55 -2.98 1.27 -4.48
C GLY A 55 -3.17 -0.18 -4.91
N THR A 56 -3.35 -0.45 -6.21
CA THR A 56 -3.49 -1.83 -6.72
C THR A 56 -2.23 -2.67 -6.52
N VAL A 57 -1.05 -2.05 -6.61
CA VAL A 57 0.24 -2.69 -6.39
C VAL A 57 0.48 -2.90 -4.90
N LEU A 58 0.17 -1.91 -4.06
CA LEU A 58 0.39 -1.96 -2.62
C LEU A 58 -0.57 -2.93 -1.92
N TYR A 59 -1.74 -3.20 -2.48
CA TYR A 59 -2.79 -4.04 -1.88
C TYR A 59 -3.27 -5.14 -2.86
N PRO A 60 -2.41 -6.11 -3.20
CA PRO A 60 -2.77 -7.22 -4.09
C PRO A 60 -3.77 -8.16 -3.40
N SER A 61 -4.65 -8.81 -4.17
CA SER A 61 -5.61 -9.77 -3.62
C SER A 61 -4.90 -10.97 -3.01
N ALA A 62 -5.23 -11.31 -1.76
CA ALA A 62 -4.58 -12.37 -1.02
C ALA A 62 -5.41 -13.67 -0.92
N LEU A 63 -6.74 -13.58 -1.04
CA LEU A 63 -7.67 -14.67 -0.68
C LEU A 63 -8.55 -15.15 -1.85
N GLY A 64 -8.13 -14.91 -3.09
CA GLY A 64 -8.90 -15.31 -4.28
C GLY A 64 -10.16 -14.48 -4.52
N GLY A 65 -10.39 -13.43 -3.73
CA GLY A 65 -11.39 -12.39 -3.98
C GLY A 65 -11.00 -11.48 -5.14
N GLN A 66 -11.94 -10.64 -5.59
CA GLN A 66 -11.65 -9.64 -6.62
C GLN A 66 -10.61 -8.65 -6.11
N SER A 67 -9.50 -8.50 -6.83
CA SER A 67 -8.47 -7.53 -6.49
C SER A 67 -8.93 -6.11 -6.76
N LEU A 68 -8.32 -5.14 -6.08
CA LEU A 68 -8.45 -3.72 -6.42
C LEU A 68 -8.18 -3.46 -7.90
N ALA A 69 -7.18 -4.13 -8.48
CA ALA A 69 -6.89 -4.04 -9.91
C ALA A 69 -8.05 -4.55 -10.78
N ALA A 70 -8.68 -5.66 -10.40
CA ALA A 70 -9.82 -6.22 -11.12
C ALA A 70 -11.06 -5.34 -11.03
N LEU A 71 -11.33 -4.73 -9.87
CA LEU A 71 -12.43 -3.80 -9.66
C LEU A 71 -12.27 -2.51 -10.45
N LEU A 72 -11.03 -2.03 -10.61
CA LEU A 72 -10.72 -0.81 -11.35
C LEU A 72 -10.48 -1.03 -12.84
N GLY A 73 -10.24 -2.29 -13.26
CA GLY A 73 -9.82 -2.61 -14.62
C GLY A 73 -8.45 -2.03 -15.00
N MET A 74 -7.58 -1.76 -14.01
CA MET A 74 -6.27 -1.13 -14.18
C MET A 74 -5.28 -1.58 -13.11
N GLY A 75 -3.99 -1.64 -13.45
CA GLY A 75 -2.92 -2.03 -12.50
C GLY A 75 -2.66 -3.53 -12.38
N ALA A 76 -1.87 -3.94 -11.38
CA ALA A 76 -1.41 -5.34 -11.24
C ALA A 76 -1.85 -6.02 -9.95
N GLY A 77 -2.49 -7.18 -10.10
CA GLY A 77 -2.68 -8.13 -9.00
C GLY A 77 -1.43 -8.91 -8.60
N ASN A 78 -0.38 -8.95 -9.45
CA ASN A 78 0.75 -9.87 -9.29
C ASN A 78 2.10 -9.19 -8.91
N SER A 79 2.10 -7.89 -8.59
CA SER A 79 3.33 -7.15 -8.22
C SER A 79 3.76 -7.40 -6.77
N THR A 80 3.84 -8.67 -6.37
CA THR A 80 4.12 -9.08 -4.99
C THR A 80 5.52 -8.67 -4.54
N VAL A 81 6.52 -8.72 -5.43
CA VAL A 81 7.90 -8.31 -5.10
C VAL A 81 7.97 -6.83 -4.73
N LEU A 82 7.36 -5.96 -5.54
CA LEU A 82 7.31 -4.53 -5.28
C LEU A 82 6.51 -4.20 -4.02
N MET A 83 5.39 -4.90 -3.80
CA MET A 83 4.59 -4.79 -2.58
C MET A 83 5.42 -5.13 -1.34
N PHE A 84 6.17 -6.24 -1.36
CA PHE A 84 7.06 -6.63 -0.26
C PHE A 84 8.18 -5.62 -0.03
N LEU A 85 8.77 -5.08 -1.10
CA LEU A 85 9.81 -4.06 -0.99
C LEU A 85 9.28 -2.76 -0.37
N ALA A 86 8.13 -2.29 -0.85
CA ALA A 86 7.50 -1.05 -0.40
C ALA A 86 7.04 -1.16 1.05
N TRP A 87 6.25 -2.18 1.39
CA TRP A 87 5.74 -2.38 2.75
C TRP A 87 6.79 -2.87 3.73
N GLY A 88 7.74 -3.69 3.28
CA GLY A 88 8.88 -4.10 4.11
C GLY A 88 9.73 -2.90 4.53
N THR A 89 10.00 -1.99 3.60
CA THR A 89 10.75 -0.76 3.88
C THR A 89 9.93 0.23 4.69
N GLY A 90 8.64 0.41 4.36
CA GLY A 90 7.72 1.24 5.15
C GLY A 90 7.58 0.75 6.59
N GLY A 91 7.47 -0.56 6.79
CA GLY A 91 7.47 -1.19 8.10
C GLY A 91 8.77 -0.99 8.86
N LEU A 92 9.93 -1.10 8.18
CA LEU A 92 11.23 -0.82 8.78
C LEU A 92 11.33 0.61 9.30
N VAL A 93 10.94 1.59 8.48
CA VAL A 93 10.94 3.00 8.89
C VAL A 93 9.96 3.24 10.04
N ALA A 94 8.76 2.62 9.99
CA ALA A 94 7.81 2.67 11.09
C ALA A 94 8.42 2.14 12.40
N GLY A 95 9.11 1.00 12.33
CA GLY A 95 9.79 0.39 13.48
C GLY A 95 10.90 1.26 14.06
N LEU A 96 11.73 1.86 13.21
CA LEU A 96 12.80 2.77 13.63
C LEU A 96 12.26 3.99 14.39
N LEU A 97 11.13 4.55 13.95
CA LEU A 97 10.53 5.74 14.55
C LEU A 97 9.67 5.42 15.78
N ALA A 98 9.09 4.23 15.84
CA ALA A 98 8.28 3.78 16.96
C ALA A 98 9.10 3.53 18.24
N ARG A 99 10.38 3.13 18.10
CA ARG A 99 11.35 2.88 19.20
C ARG A 99 10.94 1.73 20.13
N GLY A 100 11.16 0.51 19.65
CA GLY A 100 10.94 -0.73 20.40
C GLY A 100 10.17 -1.77 19.58
N LEU A 101 10.36 -3.05 19.91
CA LEU A 101 9.81 -4.17 19.12
C LEU A 101 8.27 -4.14 19.01
N ILE A 102 7.57 -4.12 20.16
CA ILE A 102 6.10 -4.16 20.18
C ILE A 102 5.53 -2.90 19.49
N GLN A 103 6.08 -1.74 19.80
CA GLN A 103 5.63 -0.47 19.23
C GLN A 103 5.90 -0.41 17.71
N GLY A 104 7.01 -0.98 17.24
CA GLY A 104 7.36 -1.06 15.82
C GLY A 104 6.45 -2.00 15.04
N ILE A 105 6.12 -3.18 15.59
CA ILE A 105 5.13 -4.09 15.01
C ILE A 105 3.78 -3.40 14.87
N LEU A 106 3.28 -2.80 15.96
CA LEU A 106 1.99 -2.12 15.95
C LEU A 106 2.01 -0.94 14.95
N ALA A 107 3.07 -0.13 14.97
CA ALA A 107 3.20 1.00 14.05
C ALA A 107 3.10 0.57 12.58
N ALA A 108 3.77 -0.54 12.23
CA ALA A 108 3.81 -1.09 10.88
C ALA A 108 2.47 -1.72 10.45
N VAL A 109 1.80 -2.46 11.33
CA VAL A 109 0.47 -3.02 11.04
C VAL A 109 -0.55 -1.91 10.82
N PHE A 110 -0.60 -0.92 11.73
CA PHE A 110 -1.50 0.22 11.57
C PHE A 110 -1.18 1.02 10.31
N SER A 111 0.09 1.09 9.90
CA SER A 111 0.48 1.77 8.67
C SER A 111 -0.16 1.13 7.43
N ALA A 112 -0.15 -0.20 7.34
CA ALA A 112 -0.80 -0.94 6.26
C ALA A 112 -2.33 -0.75 6.26
N ILE A 113 -2.95 -0.85 7.45
CA ILE A 113 -4.41 -0.71 7.62
C ILE A 113 -4.88 0.71 7.26
N PHE A 114 -4.22 1.74 7.79
CA PHE A 114 -4.58 3.13 7.48
C PHE A 114 -4.40 3.43 5.99
N GLY A 115 -3.33 2.93 5.37
CA GLY A 115 -3.15 3.08 3.93
C GLY A 115 -4.28 2.43 3.13
N ALA A 116 -4.82 1.27 3.55
CA ALA A 116 -5.90 0.59 2.85
C ALA A 116 -7.19 1.42 2.88
N VAL A 117 -7.49 2.01 4.04
CA VAL A 117 -8.61 2.95 4.19
C VAL A 117 -8.45 4.18 3.31
N LEU A 118 -7.24 4.75 3.23
CA LEU A 118 -6.99 5.92 2.37
C LEU A 118 -7.07 5.57 0.89
N ILE A 119 -6.61 4.39 0.46
CA ILE A 119 -6.78 3.92 -0.92
C ILE A 119 -8.25 3.73 -1.27
N TRP A 120 -9.03 3.11 -0.38
CA TRP A 120 -10.47 3.00 -0.56
C TRP A 120 -11.13 4.36 -0.74
N LEU A 121 -10.85 5.32 0.14
CA LEU A 121 -11.39 6.68 0.04
C LEU A 121 -10.97 7.37 -1.26
N LEU A 122 -9.68 7.29 -1.63
CA LEU A 122 -9.17 7.85 -2.87
C LEU A 122 -9.94 7.30 -4.08
N ILE A 123 -10.05 5.99 -4.18
CA ILE A 123 -10.73 5.32 -5.30
C ILE A 123 -12.20 5.73 -5.34
N PHE A 124 -12.86 5.76 -4.18
CA PHE A 124 -14.24 6.19 -4.07
C PHE A 124 -14.42 7.61 -4.65
N PHE A 125 -13.58 8.57 -4.22
CA PHE A 125 -13.66 9.95 -4.70
C PHE A 125 -13.27 10.12 -6.17
N VAL A 126 -12.44 9.23 -6.72
CA VAL A 126 -12.15 9.19 -8.16
C VAL A 126 -13.37 8.71 -8.96
N GLN A 127 -14.17 7.80 -8.42
CA GLN A 127 -15.32 7.22 -9.12
C GLN A 127 -16.60 8.04 -8.99
N THR A 128 -16.80 8.76 -7.88
CA THR A 128 -18.02 9.51 -7.63
C THR A 128 -17.81 10.72 -6.73
N THR A 129 -18.59 11.77 -6.97
CA THR A 129 -18.68 12.95 -6.09
C THR A 129 -19.82 12.85 -5.09
N ASP A 130 -20.65 11.80 -5.17
CA ASP A 130 -21.80 11.60 -4.28
C ASP A 130 -21.39 10.91 -2.99
N VAL A 131 -21.24 11.70 -1.91
CA VAL A 131 -20.88 11.22 -0.57
C VAL A 131 -21.92 10.24 -0.01
N SER A 132 -23.18 10.31 -0.45
CA SER A 132 -24.22 9.39 0.03
C SER A 132 -23.98 7.94 -0.42
N ALA A 133 -23.23 7.76 -1.51
CA ALA A 133 -22.83 6.45 -2.02
C ALA A 133 -21.67 5.80 -1.24
N LEU A 134 -21.09 6.49 -0.25
CA LEU A 134 -19.93 5.98 0.51
C LEU A 134 -20.20 4.66 1.21
N PHE A 135 -21.43 4.47 1.70
CA PHE A 135 -21.89 3.22 2.32
C PHE A 135 -22.71 2.35 1.36
N GLY A 136 -22.70 2.67 0.07
CA GLY A 136 -23.33 1.88 -0.98
C GLY A 136 -22.55 0.60 -1.27
N THR A 137 -23.22 -0.38 -1.89
CA THR A 137 -22.67 -1.71 -2.15
C THR A 137 -21.34 -1.67 -2.90
N ALA A 138 -21.21 -0.85 -3.95
CA ALA A 138 -19.97 -0.74 -4.72
C ALA A 138 -18.79 -0.23 -3.87
N SER A 139 -19.01 0.80 -3.06
CA SER A 139 -17.98 1.34 -2.15
C SER A 139 -17.57 0.31 -1.10
N MET A 140 -18.54 -0.42 -0.53
CA MET A 140 -18.26 -1.47 0.45
C MET A 140 -17.48 -2.65 -0.14
N LEU A 141 -17.71 -2.98 -1.42
CA LEU A 141 -16.91 -3.99 -2.13
C LEU A 141 -15.46 -3.54 -2.33
N ILE A 142 -15.23 -2.26 -2.65
CA ILE A 142 -13.87 -1.71 -2.77
C ILE A 142 -13.18 -1.73 -1.41
N LEU A 143 -13.89 -1.38 -0.34
CA LEU A 143 -13.37 -1.45 1.04
C LEU A 143 -12.99 -2.88 1.42
N GLN A 144 -13.84 -3.86 1.11
CA GLN A 144 -13.55 -5.26 1.32
C GLN A 144 -12.29 -5.69 0.57
N ALA A 145 -12.18 -5.37 -0.71
CA ALA A 145 -11.01 -5.70 -1.52
C ALA A 145 -9.72 -5.06 -0.97
N ALA A 146 -9.79 -3.82 -0.48
CA ALA A 146 -8.66 -3.14 0.14
C ALA A 146 -8.22 -3.80 1.46
N PHE A 147 -9.16 -4.22 2.30
CA PHE A 147 -8.84 -4.91 3.55
C PHE A 147 -8.35 -6.34 3.34
N GLU A 148 -8.95 -7.10 2.43
CA GLU A 148 -8.44 -8.42 2.04
C GLU A 148 -7.03 -8.31 1.46
N GLY A 149 -6.79 -7.27 0.64
CA GLY A 149 -5.48 -6.98 0.10
C GLY A 149 -4.46 -6.48 1.12
N CYS A 150 -4.87 -6.11 2.33
CA CYS A 150 -3.98 -5.64 3.40
C CYS A 150 -3.25 -6.77 4.14
N ILE A 151 -3.65 -8.03 3.96
CA ILE A 151 -3.07 -9.17 4.69
C ILE A 151 -1.57 -9.35 4.37
N TYR A 152 -1.22 -9.46 3.09
CA TYR A 152 0.19 -9.60 2.68
C TYR A 152 1.05 -8.37 2.98
N PRO A 153 0.60 -7.14 2.68
CA PRO A 153 1.22 -5.89 3.15
C PRO A 153 1.47 -5.88 4.66
N GLY A 154 0.50 -6.33 5.45
CA GLY A 154 0.60 -6.41 6.90
C GLY A 154 1.76 -7.32 7.33
N ILE A 155 1.91 -8.49 6.69
CA ILE A 155 3.03 -9.41 6.97
C ILE A 155 4.37 -8.75 6.62
N ALA A 156 4.49 -8.17 5.42
CA ALA A 156 5.71 -7.49 4.99
C ALA A 156 6.08 -6.33 5.93
N ALA A 157 5.09 -5.51 6.29
CA ALA A 157 5.25 -4.39 7.21
C ALA A 157 5.65 -4.86 8.61
N VAL A 158 5.07 -5.95 9.13
CA VAL A 158 5.46 -6.54 10.42
C VAL A 158 6.93 -6.96 10.43
N ILE A 159 7.39 -7.64 9.37
CA ILE A 159 8.81 -8.04 9.26
C ILE A 159 9.71 -6.81 9.32
N GLY A 160 9.39 -5.77 8.54
CA GLY A 160 10.08 -4.49 8.61
C GLY A 160 10.04 -3.88 10.01
N GLY A 161 8.86 -3.82 10.63
CA GLY A 161 8.64 -3.24 11.95
C GLY A 161 9.43 -3.92 13.06
N ILE A 162 9.57 -5.25 12.99
CA ILE A 162 10.44 -6.02 13.89
C ILE A 162 11.89 -5.57 13.72
N LEU A 163 12.40 -5.51 12.49
CA LEU A 163 13.78 -5.12 12.21
C LEU A 163 14.06 -3.69 12.69
N GLY A 164 13.20 -2.72 12.35
CA GLY A 164 13.34 -1.33 12.78
C GLY A 164 13.22 -1.16 14.31
N GLY A 165 12.27 -1.86 14.92
CA GLY A 165 12.05 -1.84 16.37
C GLY A 165 13.19 -2.51 17.16
N ALA A 166 13.83 -3.53 16.60
CA ALA A 166 14.98 -4.20 17.21
C ALA A 166 16.23 -3.31 17.20
N ILE A 167 16.48 -2.59 16.11
CA ILE A 167 17.62 -1.65 15.99
C ILE A 167 17.57 -0.55 17.06
N THR A 168 16.37 -0.09 17.38
CA THR A 168 16.14 1.05 18.29
C THR A 168 15.86 0.64 19.73
N ARG A 169 15.94 -0.66 20.04
CA ARG A 169 15.79 -1.17 21.40
C ARG A 169 16.97 -0.70 22.25
N GLN A 170 16.68 0.05 23.31
CA GLN A 170 17.66 0.35 24.36
C GLN A 170 18.15 -0.99 24.96
N ARG A 171 19.48 -1.18 24.94
CA ARG A 171 20.15 -2.36 25.49
C ARG A 171 20.48 -2.13 26.95
#